data_AF-Q4THZ4-F1
#
_entry.id   AF-Q4THZ4-F1
#
_cell.length_a   1.000
_cell.length_b   1.000
_cell.length_c   1.000
_cell.angle_alpha   90.00
_cell.angle_beta   90.00
_cell.angle_gamma   90.00
#
_symmetry.space_group_name_H-M   'P 1'
#
loop_
_entity.id
_entity.type
_entity.pdbx_description
1 polymer ?
#
loop_
_entity_poly.entity_id
_entity_poly.type
_entity_poly.pdbx_seq_one_letter_code
_entity_poly.pdbx_strand_id
1 'polypeptide(L)'
;MVDVFTEYNLIQQCTSFLLDALKNNRPSEGPLQTRLLEMNLMHAPQVADAILGNQMFTHYDRAHIAQLCEKAGLLQRALEHYTDLYDIKRAVVHTHLLNPE
;
A
#
# COMPACT_ATOMS: atom_id res chain seq x y z
N MET A 1 9.22 -8.46 22.80
CA MET A 1 9.86 -7.25 22.24
C MET A 1 10.87 -7.64 21.17
N VAL A 2 11.79 -8.56 21.43
CA VAL A 2 12.79 -9.04 20.44
C VAL A 2 12.14 -9.64 19.19
N ASP A 3 11.07 -10.43 19.32
CA ASP A 3 10.42 -11.07 18.16
C ASP A 3 9.85 -10.06 17.15
N VAL A 4 9.24 -8.98 17.63
CA VAL A 4 8.72 -7.90 16.78
C VAL A 4 9.84 -7.19 16.03
N PHE A 5 10.99 -6.97 16.68
CA PHE A 5 12.15 -6.35 16.03
C PHE A 5 12.78 -7.28 14.98
N THR A 6 12.85 -8.58 15.26
CA THR A 6 13.35 -9.57 14.29
C THR A 6 12.44 -9.67 13.08
N GLU A 7 11.12 -9.66 13.28
CA GLU A 7 10.12 -9.69 12.21
C GLU A 7 10.18 -8.41 11.35
N TYR A 8 10.31 -7.24 11.98
CA TYR A 8 10.48 -5.96 11.27
C TYR A 8 11.76 -5.93 10.42
N ASN A 9 12.86 -6.47 10.97
CA ASN A 9 14.14 -6.52 10.28
C ASN A 9 14.08 -7.47 9.07
N LEU A 10 13.38 -8.60 9.19
CA LEU A 10 13.14 -9.51 8.06
C LEU A 10 12.28 -8.87 6.98
N ILE A 11 11.26 -8.11 7.35
CA ILE A 11 10.39 -7.41 6.40
C ILE A 11 11.18 -6.36 5.62
N GLN A 12 12.03 -5.55 6.28
CA GLN A 12 12.93 -4.60 5.61
C GLN A 12 13.85 -5.28 4.57
N GLN A 13 14.40 -6.45 4.90
CA GLN A 13 15.23 -7.23 3.97
C GLN A 13 14.42 -7.78 2.79
N CYS A 14 13.24 -8.35 3.06
CA CYS A 14 12.31 -8.82 2.04
C CYS A 14 11.88 -7.67 1.11
N THR A 15 11.59 -6.50 1.66
CA THR A 15 11.25 -5.29 0.89
C THR A 15 12.41 -4.91 -0.02
N SER A 16 13.63 -4.76 0.50
CA SER A 16 14.79 -4.41 -0.32
C SER A 16 15.05 -5.43 -1.44
N PHE A 17 14.92 -6.73 -1.14
CA PHE A 17 15.08 -7.79 -2.12
C PHE A 17 14.03 -7.71 -3.24
N LEU A 18 12.76 -7.57 -2.86
CA LEU A 18 11.66 -7.45 -3.81
C LEU A 18 11.75 -6.12 -4.59
N LEU A 19 12.21 -5.02 -3.99
CA LEU A 19 12.44 -3.77 -4.69
C LEU A 19 13.48 -3.94 -5.82
N ASP A 20 14.59 -4.64 -5.59
CA ASP A 20 15.57 -4.90 -6.65
C ASP A 20 15.02 -5.85 -7.72
N ALA A 21 14.25 -6.88 -7.32
CA ALA A 21 13.60 -7.79 -8.25
C ALA A 21 12.57 -7.06 -9.15
N LEU A 22 11.80 -6.14 -8.56
CA LEU A 22 10.70 -5.41 -9.19
C LEU A 22 11.14 -4.07 -9.83
N LYS A 23 12.44 -3.76 -9.84
CA LYS A 23 12.97 -2.49 -10.37
C LYS A 23 12.67 -2.25 -11.86
N ASN A 24 12.37 -3.32 -12.59
CA ASN A 24 12.01 -3.27 -14.01
C ASN A 24 10.53 -2.93 -14.23
N ASN A 25 9.74 -2.83 -13.16
CA ASN A 25 8.31 -2.50 -13.14
C ASN A 25 7.53 -3.22 -14.25
N ARG A 26 7.71 -4.54 -14.39
CA ARG A 26 7.09 -5.29 -15.49
C ARG A 26 5.61 -5.56 -15.18
N PRO A 27 4.72 -5.55 -16.17
CA PRO A 27 3.30 -5.87 -15.95
C PRO A 27 3.10 -7.30 -15.43
N SER A 28 3.95 -8.25 -15.83
CA SER A 28 3.93 -9.63 -15.31
C SER A 28 4.21 -9.72 -13.81
N GLU A 29 4.82 -8.69 -13.24
CA GLU A 29 5.18 -8.59 -11.82
C GLU A 29 4.15 -7.80 -11.00
N GLY A 30 3.07 -7.30 -11.63
CA GLY A 30 2.01 -6.55 -10.95
C GLY A 30 1.50 -7.19 -9.64
N PRO A 31 1.22 -8.51 -9.60
CA PRO A 31 0.82 -9.20 -8.37
C PRO A 31 1.87 -9.12 -7.26
N LEU A 32 3.17 -9.19 -7.61
CA LEU A 32 4.27 -9.08 -6.65
C LEU A 32 4.42 -7.64 -6.14
N GLN A 33 4.18 -6.63 -6.98
CA GLN A 33 4.15 -5.23 -6.57
C GLN A 33 3.05 -4.98 -5.54
N THR A 34 1.84 -5.51 -5.77
CA THR A 34 0.72 -5.44 -4.81
C THR A 34 1.08 -6.10 -3.49
N ARG A 35 1.68 -7.30 -3.52
CA ARG A 35 2.10 -8.03 -2.31
C ARG A 35 3.18 -7.29 -1.51
N LEU A 36 4.16 -6.70 -2.19
CA LEU A 36 5.18 -5.88 -1.56
C LEU A 36 4.54 -4.71 -0.82
N LEU A 37 3.69 -3.94 -1.51
CA LEU A 37 3.03 -2.78 -0.92
C LEU A 37 2.10 -3.20 0.23
N GLU A 38 1.37 -4.32 0.10
CA GLU A 38 0.51 -4.86 1.16
C GLU A 38 1.30 -5.17 2.44
N MET A 39 2.41 -5.90 2.30
CA MET A 39 3.28 -6.23 3.42
C MET A 39 3.86 -4.96 4.07
N ASN A 40 4.32 -4.00 3.26
CA ASN A 40 4.85 -2.75 3.79
C ASN A 40 3.75 -1.91 4.44
N LEU A 41 2.52 -1.85 3.92
CA LEU A 41 1.44 -1.08 4.55
C LEU A 41 1.02 -1.66 5.90
N MET A 42 1.03 -3.00 6.03
CA MET A 42 0.65 -3.69 7.28
C MET A 42 1.71 -3.55 8.36
N HIS A 43 2.99 -3.60 7.98
CA HIS A 43 4.08 -3.66 8.95
C HIS A 43 4.88 -2.35 9.02
N ALA A 44 5.21 -1.74 7.88
CA ALA A 44 6.07 -0.56 7.74
C ALA A 44 5.42 0.55 6.88
N PRO A 45 4.34 1.20 7.34
CA PRO A 45 3.56 2.14 6.53
C PRO A 45 4.37 3.32 6.03
N GLN A 46 5.42 3.75 6.75
CA GLN A 46 6.34 4.80 6.31
C GLN A 46 7.11 4.42 5.04
N VAL A 47 7.51 3.15 4.91
CA VAL A 47 8.20 2.66 3.72
C VAL A 47 7.24 2.56 2.54
N ALA A 48 6.02 2.09 2.79
CA ALA A 48 4.98 2.07 1.77
C ALA A 48 4.66 3.49 1.25
N ASP A 49 4.51 4.48 2.13
CA ASP A 49 4.29 5.88 1.75
C ASP A 49 5.42 6.39 0.84
N ALA A 50 6.69 6.13 1.19
CA ALA A 50 7.83 6.51 0.37
C ALA A 50 7.82 5.82 -1.01
N ILE A 51 7.48 4.53 -1.09
CA ILE A 51 7.38 3.80 -2.35
C ILE A 51 6.29 4.39 -3.25
N LEU A 52 5.11 4.65 -2.66
CA LEU A 52 3.96 5.23 -3.36
C LEU A 52 4.25 6.66 -3.83
N GLY A 53 4.85 7.49 -2.97
CA GLY A 53 5.25 8.86 -3.29
C GLY A 53 6.31 8.93 -4.40
N ASN A 54 7.22 7.96 -4.46
CA ASN A 54 8.24 7.86 -5.52
C ASN A 54 7.72 7.26 -6.83
N GLN A 55 6.45 6.82 -6.89
CA GLN A 55 5.84 6.23 -8.09
C GLN A 55 6.66 5.05 -8.67
N MET A 56 7.33 4.27 -7.82
CA MET A 56 8.23 3.20 -8.27
C MET A 56 7.50 2.04 -8.98
N PHE A 57 6.20 1.89 -8.72
CA PHE A 57 5.37 0.84 -9.28
C PHE A 57 4.13 1.43 -9.96
N THR A 58 3.67 0.78 -11.04
CA THR A 58 2.49 1.24 -11.80
C THR A 58 1.48 0.14 -12.13
N HIS A 59 1.84 -1.13 -11.94
CA HIS A 59 1.04 -2.30 -12.33
C HIS A 59 0.38 -3.02 -11.15
N TYR A 60 0.52 -2.50 -9.93
CA TYR A 60 -0.15 -3.02 -8.75
C TYR A 60 -1.65 -2.69 -8.74
N ASP A 61 -2.38 -3.39 -7.89
CA ASP A 61 -3.82 -3.19 -7.67
C ASP A 61 -4.06 -1.93 -6.82
N ARG A 62 -4.37 -0.82 -7.51
CA ARG A 62 -4.57 0.48 -6.86
C ARG A 62 -5.73 0.47 -5.85
N ALA A 63 -6.82 -0.23 -6.13
CA ALA A 63 -7.98 -0.27 -5.24
C ALA A 63 -7.66 -1.00 -3.94
N HIS A 64 -6.95 -2.13 -4.04
CA HIS A 64 -6.49 -2.88 -2.88
C HIS A 64 -5.49 -2.10 -2.03
N ILE A 65 -4.51 -1.46 -2.68
CA ILE A 65 -3.51 -0.64 -1.98
C ILE A 65 -4.14 0.58 -1.33
N ALA A 66 -5.10 1.24 -1.97
CA ALA A 66 -5.80 2.36 -1.36
C ALA A 66 -6.56 1.96 -0.08
N GLN A 67 -7.26 0.81 -0.09
CA GLN A 67 -7.92 0.29 1.13
C GLN A 67 -6.93 -0.01 2.25
N LEU A 68 -5.74 -0.52 1.91
CA LEU A 68 -4.68 -0.77 2.89
C LEU A 68 -4.05 0.54 3.40
N CYS A 69 -3.91 1.55 2.55
CA CYS A 69 -3.52 2.90 2.96
C CYS A 69 -4.52 3.48 3.96
N GLU A 70 -5.83 3.31 3.76
CA GLU A 70 -6.84 3.74 4.74
C GLU A 70 -6.66 3.03 6.08
N LYS A 71 -6.46 1.70 6.07
CA LYS A 71 -6.21 0.91 7.30
C LYS A 71 -4.92 1.30 8.01
N ALA A 72 -3.90 1.71 7.26
CA ALA A 72 -2.63 2.17 7.79
C ALA A 72 -2.66 3.63 8.32
N GLY A 73 -3.78 4.34 8.18
CA GLY A 73 -3.91 5.75 8.55
C GLY A 73 -3.38 6.73 7.50
N LEU A 74 -2.99 6.26 6.32
CA LEU A 74 -2.51 7.04 5.18
C LEU A 74 -3.68 7.44 4.25
N LEU A 75 -4.73 8.02 4.83
CA LEU A 75 -5.96 8.40 4.11
C LEU A 75 -5.68 9.32 2.91
N GLN A 76 -4.72 10.23 3.05
CA GLN A 76 -4.35 11.15 1.97
C GLN A 76 -3.79 10.42 0.74
N ARG A 77 -2.96 9.39 0.93
CA ARG A 77 -2.42 8.55 -0.14
C ARG A 77 -3.47 7.66 -0.77
N ALA A 78 -4.39 7.13 0.06
CA ALA A 78 -5.52 6.35 -0.44
C ALA A 78 -6.35 7.16 -1.46
N LEU A 79 -6.66 8.42 -1.11
CA LEU A 79 -7.41 9.33 -1.98
C LEU A 79 -6.68 9.68 -3.29
N GLU A 80 -5.35 9.85 -3.26
CA GLU A 80 -4.54 10.08 -4.47
C GLU A 80 -4.51 8.86 -5.41
N HIS A 81 -4.61 7.65 -4.86
CA HIS A 81 -4.58 6.41 -5.63
C HIS A 81 -5.95 5.91 -6.11
N TYR A 82 -7.05 6.44 -5.56
CA TYR A 82 -8.39 6.23 -6.09
C TYR A 82 -8.56 6.97 -7.42
N THR A 83 -8.25 6.31 -8.53
CA THR A 83 -8.39 6.87 -9.88
C THR A 83 -9.75 6.57 -10.53
N ASP A 84 -10.58 5.73 -9.90
CA ASP A 84 -11.90 5.36 -10.44
C ASP A 84 -13.02 6.07 -9.67
N LEU A 85 -13.95 6.69 -10.41
CA LEU A 85 -15.08 7.44 -9.87
C LEU A 85 -16.00 6.55 -8.99
N TYR A 86 -16.00 5.22 -9.21
CA TYR A 86 -16.75 4.26 -8.39
C TYR A 86 -16.11 4.02 -7.02
N ASP A 87 -14.78 3.96 -6.91
CA ASP A 87 -14.10 3.80 -5.63
C ASP A 87 -14.09 5.10 -4.82
N ILE A 88 -13.99 6.26 -5.48
CA ILE A 88 -14.21 7.58 -4.83
C ILE A 88 -15.63 7.64 -4.23
N LYS A 89 -16.66 7.20 -4.97
CA LYS A 89 -18.03 7.11 -4.43
C LYS A 89 -18.13 6.12 -3.27
N ARG A 90 -17.47 4.96 -3.33
CA ARG A 90 -17.51 3.95 -2.26
C ARG A 90 -16.80 4.41 -0.98
N ALA A 91 -15.68 5.11 -1.11
CA ALA A 91 -14.96 5.72 0.01
C ALA A 91 -15.82 6.81 0.67
N VAL A 92 -16.42 7.70 -0.11
CA VAL A 92 -17.31 8.78 0.39
C VAL A 92 -18.60 8.22 1.02
N VAL A 93 -19.18 7.15 0.46
CA VAL A 93 -20.36 6.47 1.02
C VAL A 93 -20.02 5.73 2.33
N HIS A 94 -18.83 5.12 2.43
CA HIS A 94 -18.38 4.54 3.71
C HIS A 94 -18.06 5.62 4.76
N THR A 95 -17.63 6.83 4.36
CA THR A 95 -17.52 7.96 5.29
C THR A 95 -18.89 8.38 5.86
N HIS A 96 -19.98 8.30 5.08
CA HIS A 96 -21.34 8.60 5.58
C HIS A 96 -21.89 7.59 6.60
N LEU A 97 -21.30 6.39 6.72
CA LEU A 97 -21.68 5.40 7.74
C LEU A 97 -20.84 5.51 9.03
N LEU A 98 -19.77 6.30 9.02
CA LEU A 98 -18.93 6.56 10.19
C LEU A 98 -19.36 7.80 10.99
N ASN A 99 -20.46 8.45 10.61
CA ASN A 99 -21.05 9.51 11.42
C ASN A 99 -22.58 9.38 11.55
N PRO A 100 -23.09 8.43 12.36
CA PRO A 100 -24.28 8.69 13.12
C PRO A 100 -23.89 9.50 14.37
N GLU A 101 -24.35 10.75 14.43
CA GLU A 101 -24.65 11.36 15.73
C GLU A 101 -25.66 10.51 16.52
#